data_AF-A0A2N9MK34-F1
#
_entry.id   AF-A0A2N9MK34-F1
#
_cell.length_a   1.000
_cell.length_b   1.000
_cell.length_c   1.000
_cell.angle_alpha   90.00
_cell.angle_beta   90.00
_cell.angle_gamma   90.00
#
_symmetry.space_group_name_H-M   'P 1'
#
loop_
_entity.id
_entity.type
_entity.pdbx_description
1 polymer ?
#
loop_
_entity_poly.entity_id
_entity_poly.type
_entity_poly.pdbx_seq_one_letter_code
_entity_poly.pdbx_strand_id
1 'polypeptide(L)' 'MNFERTHAGIIVAPQQQYSVGEELRRIMRLISRSTAEQMQNQLEFLSSWA' A
#
# COMPACT_ATOMS: atom_id res chain seq x y z
N MET A 1 26.40 10.28 -6.50
CA MET A 1 25.51 9.21 -6.98
C MET A 1 24.46 9.01 -5.90
N ASN A 2 23.24 9.52 -6.11
CA ASN A 2 22.12 9.18 -5.23
C ASN A 2 21.69 7.78 -5.63
N PHE A 3 21.98 6.78 -4.80
CA PHE A 3 21.34 5.49 -4.93
C PHE A 3 19.90 5.68 -4.46
N GLU A 4 18.98 5.83 -5.41
CA GLU A 4 17.56 5.71 -5.11
C GLU A 4 17.35 4.33 -4.47
N ARG A 5 16.99 4.33 -3.19
CA ARG A 5 16.78 3.09 -2.44
C ARG A 5 15.53 2.45 -3.00
N THR A 6 15.70 1.33 -3.71
CA THR A 6 14.58 0.55 -4.21
C THR A 6 13.84 -0.12 -3.06
N HIS A 7 12.52 -0.26 -3.20
CA HIS A 7 11.67 -0.96 -2.25
C HIS A 7 10.58 -1.76 -2.96
N ALA A 8 10.09 -2.81 -2.32
CA ALA A 8 9.02 -3.65 -2.87
C ALA A 8 7.64 -2.94 -2.94
N GLY A 9 7.52 -1.79 -2.27
CA GLY A 9 6.29 -1.03 -2.15
C GLY A 9 6.04 -0.64 -0.69
N ILE A 10 5.46 0.53 -0.45
CA ILE A 10 5.13 0.99 0.89
C ILE A 10 3.65 1.34 0.92
N ILE A 11 2.91 0.78 1.88
CA ILE A 11 1.51 1.11 2.11
C ILE A 11 1.42 1.97 3.36
N VAL A 12 0.82 3.14 3.24
CA VAL A 12 0.61 4.09 4.34
C VAL A 12 -0.86 4.10 4.72
N ALA A 13 -1.15 3.72 5.96
CA ALA A 13 -2.48 3.88 6.55
C ALA A 13 -2.48 5.08 7.52
N PRO A 14 -3.52 5.94 7.48
CA PRO A 14 -3.69 6.95 8.52
C PRO A 14 -3.94 6.28 9.87
N GLN A 15 -3.14 6.66 10.86
CA GLN A 15 -3.13 6.02 12.17
C GLN A 15 -4.49 6.19 12.89
N GLN A 16 -4.99 5.08 13.47
CA GLN A 16 -6.22 5.01 14.26
C GLN A 16 -7.53 5.41 13.56
N GLN A 17 -7.58 5.48 12.23
CA GLN A 17 -8.82 5.82 11.51
C GLN A 17 -9.64 4.60 11.06
N TYR A 18 -9.01 3.42 10.95
CA TYR A 18 -9.68 2.21 10.48
C TYR A 18 -9.79 1.16 11.57
N SER A 19 -10.92 0.46 11.58
CA SER A 19 -10.99 -0.83 12.27
C SER A 19 -10.06 -1.82 11.58
N VAL A 20 -9.55 -2.80 12.33
CA VAL A 20 -8.70 -3.88 11.78
C VAL A 20 -9.35 -4.57 10.57
N GLY A 21 -10.67 -4.81 10.64
CA GLY A 21 -11.40 -5.45 9.55
C GLY A 21 -11.57 -4.55 8.32
N GLU A 22 -11.61 -3.23 8.49
CA GLU A 22 -11.62 -2.30 7.36
C GLU A 22 -10.23 -2.19 6.72
N GLU A 23 -9.18 -2.13 7.53
CA GLU A 23 -7.79 -2.13 7.07
C GLU A 23 -7.48 -3.39 6.23
N LEU A 24 -7.83 -4.58 6.73
CA LEU A 24 -7.68 -5.85 6.01
C LEU A 24 -8.42 -5.86 4.66
N ARG A 25 -9.66 -5.35 4.62
CA ARG A 25 -10.44 -5.30 3.36
C ARG A 25 -9.79 -4.39 2.32
N ARG A 26 -9.27 -3.24 2.73
CA ARG A 26 -8.56 -2.31 1.83
C ARG A 26 -7.27 -2.93 1.31
N ILE A 27 -6.51 -3.62 2.16
CA ILE A 27 -5.30 -4.37 1.76
C ILE A 27 -5.66 -5.45 0.74
N MET A 28 -6.70 -6.25 0.99
CA MET A 28 -7.14 -7.29 0.05
C MET A 28 -7.55 -6.70 -1.30
N ARG A 29 -8.21 -5.53 -1.32
CA ARG A 29 -8.55 -4.85 -2.58
C ARG A 29 -7.30 -4.39 -3.35
N LEU A 30 -6.32 -3.81 -2.67
CA LEU A 30 -5.05 -3.43 -3.28
C LEU A 30 -4.36 -4.65 -3.90
N ILE A 31 -4.20 -5.75 -3.15
CA ILE A 31 -3.55 -6.97 -3.63
C ILE A 31 -4.31 -7.60 -4.82
N SER A 32 -5.64 -7.47 -4.86
CA SER A 32 -6.44 -7.96 -5.99
C SER A 32 -6.31 -7.14 -7.28
N ARG A 33 -5.77 -5.91 -7.19
CA ARG A 33 -5.76 -4.93 -8.30
C ARG A 33 -4.36 -4.51 -8.75
N SER A 34 -3.34 -4.74 -7.92
CA SER A 34 -1.95 -4.37 -8.20
C SER A 34 -1.06 -5.59 -8.05
N THR A 35 -0.22 -5.87 -9.05
CA THR A 35 0.77 -6.96 -8.99
C THR A 35 2.01 -6.54 -8.19
N ALA A 36 2.83 -7.51 -7.80
CA ALA A 36 4.07 -7.23 -7.07
C ALA A 36 5.06 -6.37 -7.89
N GLU A 37 5.11 -6.57 -9.22
CA GLU A 37 5.93 -5.78 -10.13
C GLU A 37 5.45 -4.33 -10.19
N GLN A 38 4.14 -4.12 -10.21
CA GLN A 38 3.54 -2.79 -10.22
C GLN A 38 3.78 -2.03 -8.91
N MET A 39 3.95 -2.74 -7.79
CA MET A 39 4.23 -2.14 -6.48
C MET A 39 5.68 -1.72 -6.27
N GLN A 40 6.62 -2.16 -7.13
CA GLN A 40 8.03 -1.79 -6.97
C GLN A 40 8.20 -0.27 -7.01
N ASN A 41 8.86 0.27 -5.98
CA ASN A 41 9.10 1.70 -5.78
C ASN A 41 7.82 2.57 -5.68
N GLN A 42 6.66 1.96 -5.47
CA GLN A 42 5.40 2.68 -5.27
C GLN A 42 5.09 2.96 -3.80
N LEU A 43 4.53 4.15 -3.56
CA LEU A 43 3.95 4.57 -2.29
C LEU A 43 2.43 4.65 -2.44
N GLU A 44 1.72 3.75 -1.77
CA GLU A 44 0.26 3.67 -1.84
C GLU A 44 -0.37 4.12 -0.51
N PHE A 45 -1.40 4.94 -0.60
CA PHE A 45 -2.20 5.33 0.55
C PHE A 45 -3.40 4.40 0.67
N LEU A 46 -3.57 3.75 1.83
CA LEU A 46 -4.65 2.79 2.04
C LEU A 46 -6.05 3.45 1.96
N SER A 47 -6.13 4.77 2.13
CA SER A 47 -7.35 5.56 1.95
C SER A 47 -7.91 5.50 0.52
N SER A 48 -7.05 5.31 -0.49
CA SER A 48 -7.44 5.19 -1.91
C SER A 48 -8.18 3.89 -2.25
N TRP A 49 -8.23 2.94 -1.32
CA TRP A 49 -8.71 1.58 -1.55
C TRP A 49 -10.00 1.25 -0.77
N ALA A 50 -10.80 2.28 -0.44
CA ALA A 50 -12.10 2.17 0.24
C ALA A 50 -13.10 1.29 -0.50
#